data_AF-A0A9E2YV74-F1
#
_entry.id   AF-A0A9E2YV74-F1
#
_cell.length_a   1.000
_cell.length_b   1.000
_cell.length_c   1.000
_cell.angle_alpha   90.00
_cell.angle_beta   90.00
_cell.angle_gamma   90.00
#
_symmetry.space_group_name_H-M   'P 1'
#
loop_
_entity.id
_entity.type
_entity.pdbx_description
1 polymer ?
#
loop_
_entity_poly.entity_id
_entity_poly.type
_entity_poly.pdbx_seq_one_letter_code
_entity_poly.pdbx_strand_id
1 'polypeptide(L)'
;MSDYTTRLANLSPEKRELLARRQQQALAAVQRSSNDARGATHAIPRRDDDAPPPLSFAQENWWARVQQRPDDPWGCVAGVRIAGPLKLTVLEQSLTEIVRRHEPLRTTFTRRNGELVQVIAPPAPFRVPVIDLSGLPDAEREAEVQRQALEQVQQPFDLERGPLFHVAFYRLDDADHAVLLTRHRMILDGWSSGVLLREMLALYMAFAAGRPSPLPELPIRFSDYTRWQRQWLQSAEGAADLAYWKQKLRGAAPITNLPYDHPRPAGQASSPTTGIGRVLPTTLSESVLALSRQEGVTLFMMMLTTFFALLHRYTKQEDLCIVTYSASRNRPE
;
A
#
# COMPACT_ATOMS: atom_id res chain seq x y z
N MET A 1 29.06 -1.84 26.29
CA MET A 1 29.34 -0.42 25.95
C MET A 1 29.81 -0.38 24.50
N SER A 2 29.21 0.51 23.73
CA SER A 2 28.89 0.35 22.30
C SER A 2 30.10 0.28 21.34
N ASP A 3 30.00 -0.66 20.39
CA ASP A 3 30.74 -0.83 19.13
C ASP A 3 30.93 0.49 18.34
N TYR A 4 30.11 1.51 18.62
CA TYR A 4 30.21 2.86 18.07
C TYR A 4 31.49 3.62 18.45
N THR A 5 31.87 3.56 19.72
CA THR A 5 33.03 4.32 20.26
C THR A 5 34.35 3.81 19.70
N THR A 6 34.48 2.49 19.56
CA THR A 6 35.65 1.82 18.96
C THR A 6 35.75 2.10 17.46
N ARG A 7 34.63 2.16 16.75
CA ARG A 7 34.60 2.50 15.31
C ARG A 7 34.96 3.95 15.02
N LEU A 8 34.58 4.87 15.89
CA LEU A 8 34.96 6.29 15.79
C LEU A 8 36.47 6.50 16.00
N ALA A 9 37.10 5.72 16.88
CA ALA A 9 38.54 5.80 17.14
C ALA A 9 39.39 5.33 15.95
N ASN A 10 38.88 4.43 15.12
CA ASN A 10 39.58 3.86 13.96
C ASN A 10 39.49 4.72 12.68
N LEU A 11 38.80 5.87 12.72
CA LEU A 11 38.69 6.78 11.59
C LEU A 11 39.88 7.75 11.55
N SER A 12 40.46 7.95 10.35
CA SER A 12 41.45 9.00 10.14
C SER A 12 40.89 10.38 10.53
N PRO A 13 41.75 11.35 10.92
CA PRO A 13 41.30 12.68 11.32
C PRO A 13 40.36 13.34 10.29
N GLU A 14 40.69 13.23 9.00
CA GLU A 14 39.88 13.75 7.89
C GLU A 14 38.50 13.09 7.81
N LYS A 15 38.40 11.76 8.02
CA LYS A 15 37.13 11.04 8.01
C LYS A 15 36.24 11.37 9.22
N ARG A 16 36.85 11.63 10.39
CA ARG A 16 36.12 12.10 11.57
C ARG A 16 35.55 13.49 11.36
N GLU A 17 36.32 14.38 10.75
CA GLU A 17 35.87 15.74 10.45
C GLU A 17 34.76 15.76 9.39
N LEU A 18 34.89 14.94 8.34
CA LEU A 18 33.84 14.76 7.34
C LEU A 18 32.56 14.18 7.95
N LEU A 19 32.67 13.19 8.84
CA LEU A 19 31.53 12.61 9.55
C LEU A 19 30.85 13.65 10.45
N ALA A 20 31.62 14.44 11.21
CA ALA A 20 31.09 15.51 12.05
C ALA A 20 30.37 16.58 11.21
N ARG A 21 30.95 17.03 10.10
CA ARG A 21 30.29 17.97 9.17
C ARG A 21 29.01 17.37 8.59
N ARG A 22 29.01 16.11 8.16
CA ARG A 22 27.83 15.44 7.62
C ARG A 22 26.75 15.22 8.68
N GLN A 23 27.11 14.87 9.90
CA GLN A 23 26.18 14.75 11.03
C GLN A 23 25.59 16.11 11.38
N GLN A 24 26.40 17.17 11.38
CA GLN A 24 25.93 18.53 11.67
C GLN A 24 25.04 19.07 10.53
N GLN A 25 25.37 18.77 9.27
CA GLN A 25 24.53 19.07 8.10
C GLN A 25 23.23 18.25 8.10
N ALA A 26 23.28 16.96 8.46
CA ALA A 26 22.11 16.11 8.59
C ALA A 26 21.22 16.55 9.76
N LEU A 27 21.80 16.89 10.90
CA LEU A 27 21.09 17.46 12.05
C LEU A 27 20.50 18.83 11.71
N ALA A 28 21.22 19.69 10.99
CA ALA A 28 20.70 20.97 10.53
C ALA A 28 19.63 20.82 9.45
N ALA A 29 19.73 19.83 8.56
CA ALA A 29 18.71 19.52 7.57
C ALA A 29 17.46 18.89 8.21
N VAL A 30 17.64 18.02 9.21
CA VAL A 30 16.56 17.48 10.03
C VAL A 30 15.94 18.59 10.88
N GLN A 31 16.72 19.49 11.49
CA GLN A 31 16.21 20.62 12.28
C GLN A 31 15.54 21.69 11.41
N ARG A 32 16.04 21.97 10.20
CA ARG A 32 15.36 22.84 9.22
C ARG A 32 14.09 22.17 8.71
N SER A 33 14.15 20.90 8.30
CA SER A 33 12.95 20.13 7.94
C SER A 33 11.97 19.98 9.10
N SER A 34 12.44 19.96 10.35
CA SER A 34 11.60 19.88 11.56
C SER A 34 11.05 21.25 11.98
N ASN A 35 11.77 22.35 11.75
CA ASN A 35 11.28 23.70 12.00
C ASN A 35 10.37 24.20 10.88
N ASP A 36 10.66 23.85 9.62
CA ASP A 36 9.79 24.09 8.46
C ASP A 36 8.54 23.19 8.53
N ALA A 37 8.66 21.95 9.02
CA ALA A 37 7.48 21.09 9.31
C ALA A 37 6.73 21.46 10.60
N ARG A 38 7.33 22.28 11.50
CA ARG A 38 6.63 22.86 12.66
C ARG A 38 5.84 24.12 12.30
N GLY A 39 5.97 24.61 11.07
CA GLY A 39 4.99 25.47 10.42
C GLY A 39 3.71 24.68 10.16
N ALA A 40 2.95 24.43 11.22
CA ALA A 40 1.58 23.92 11.22
C ALA A 40 1.34 22.53 10.58
N THR A 41 1.77 21.47 11.28
CA THR A 41 1.05 20.18 11.23
C THR A 41 -0.37 20.39 11.76
N HIS A 42 -1.27 20.87 10.91
CA HIS A 42 -2.69 20.87 11.19
C HIS A 42 -3.07 19.41 11.42
N ALA A 43 -3.50 19.07 12.64
CA ALA A 43 -4.09 17.77 12.94
C ALA A 43 -5.18 17.48 11.92
N ILE A 44 -5.39 16.22 11.54
CA ILE A 44 -6.52 15.86 10.68
C ILE A 44 -7.78 16.00 11.56
N PRO A 45 -8.61 17.03 11.35
CA PRO A 45 -9.78 17.20 12.18
C PRO A 45 -10.79 16.10 11.85
N ARG A 46 -11.48 15.61 12.86
CA ARG A 46 -12.64 14.74 12.64
C ARG A 46 -13.72 15.58 11.97
N ARG A 47 -14.40 15.01 10.98
CA ARG A 47 -15.49 15.68 10.29
C ARG A 47 -16.70 15.80 11.24
N ASP A 48 -17.26 16.99 11.30
CA ASP A 48 -18.43 17.31 12.14
C ASP A 48 -19.78 17.10 11.42
N ASP A 49 -19.75 16.87 10.10
CA ASP A 49 -20.92 16.71 9.25
C ASP A 49 -21.03 15.30 8.63
N ASP A 50 -22.23 14.92 8.23
CA ASP A 50 -22.49 13.67 7.49
C ASP A 50 -22.45 13.87 5.96
N ALA A 51 -22.04 15.06 5.48
CA ALA A 51 -22.01 15.33 4.05
C ALA A 51 -21.00 14.41 3.34
N PRO A 52 -21.37 13.75 2.22
CA PRO A 52 -20.49 12.79 1.53
C PRO A 52 -19.07 13.34 1.33
N PRO A 53 -18.04 12.67 1.87
CA PRO A 53 -16.69 13.22 1.80
C PRO A 53 -16.17 13.12 0.36
N PRO A 54 -15.32 14.07 -0.07
CA PRO A 54 -14.72 13.99 -1.40
C PRO A 54 -13.79 12.77 -1.48
N LEU A 55 -13.49 12.32 -2.69
CA LEU A 55 -12.41 11.36 -2.92
C LEU A 55 -11.06 11.98 -2.56
N SER A 56 -10.10 11.15 -2.18
CA SER A 56 -8.67 11.53 -2.24
C SER A 56 -8.21 11.69 -3.69
N PHE A 57 -7.14 12.43 -3.94
CA PHE A 57 -6.57 12.56 -5.30
C PHE A 57 -6.15 11.20 -5.89
N ALA A 58 -5.70 10.26 -5.05
CA ALA A 58 -5.37 8.91 -5.48
C ALA A 58 -6.62 8.12 -5.93
N GLN A 59 -7.75 8.28 -5.23
CA GLN A 59 -9.02 7.69 -5.64
C GLN A 59 -9.56 8.33 -6.93
N GLU A 60 -9.43 9.64 -7.11
CA GLU A 60 -9.82 10.29 -8.39
C GLU A 60 -9.02 9.77 -9.58
N ASN A 61 -7.70 9.59 -9.39
CA ASN A 61 -6.84 9.00 -10.41
C ASN A 61 -7.26 7.56 -10.75
N TRP A 62 -7.65 6.77 -9.75
CA TRP A 62 -8.18 5.43 -9.98
C TRP A 62 -9.52 5.47 -10.69
N TRP A 63 -10.46 6.32 -10.27
CA TRP A 63 -11.74 6.52 -10.94
C TRP A 63 -11.54 6.82 -12.43
N ALA A 64 -10.68 7.80 -12.75
CA ALA A 64 -10.38 8.15 -14.14
C ALA A 64 -9.81 6.97 -14.95
N ARG A 65 -8.95 6.13 -14.35
CA ARG A 65 -8.42 4.92 -15.00
C ARG A 65 -9.49 3.87 -15.27
N VAL A 66 -10.39 3.64 -14.30
CA VAL A 66 -11.51 2.72 -14.47
C VAL A 66 -12.43 3.20 -15.59
N GLN A 67 -12.74 4.51 -15.66
CA GLN A 67 -13.55 5.04 -16.76
C GLN A 67 -12.89 4.89 -18.15
N GLN A 68 -11.56 4.92 -18.22
CA GLN A 68 -10.83 4.71 -19.48
C GLN A 68 -10.74 3.25 -19.89
N ARG A 69 -10.80 2.33 -18.91
CA ARG A 69 -10.68 0.88 -19.09
C ARG A 69 -11.67 0.17 -18.16
N PRO A 70 -12.97 0.22 -18.48
CA PRO A 70 -14.03 -0.30 -17.61
C PRO A 70 -14.01 -1.84 -17.52
N ASP A 71 -13.50 -2.51 -18.56
CA ASP A 71 -13.42 -3.97 -18.62
C ASP A 71 -12.15 -4.53 -17.96
N ASP A 72 -11.17 -3.67 -17.63
CA ASP A 72 -10.00 -4.09 -16.85
C ASP A 72 -10.47 -4.38 -15.41
N PRO A 73 -10.07 -5.51 -14.79
CA PRO A 73 -10.67 -5.93 -13.53
C PRO A 73 -10.27 -5.08 -12.33
N TRP A 74 -9.09 -4.44 -12.37
CA TRP A 74 -8.49 -3.58 -11.33
C TRP A 74 -8.46 -4.11 -9.88
N GLY A 75 -8.89 -5.35 -9.69
CA GLY A 75 -8.95 -6.08 -8.43
C GLY A 75 -7.59 -6.58 -7.97
N CYS A 76 -7.54 -6.94 -6.70
CA CYS A 76 -6.44 -7.66 -6.09
C CYS A 76 -7.02 -8.80 -5.27
N VAL A 77 -6.50 -10.01 -5.48
CA VAL A 77 -6.79 -11.17 -4.64
C VAL A 77 -5.59 -11.45 -3.75
N ALA A 78 -5.85 -11.80 -2.49
CA ALA A 78 -4.87 -12.35 -1.56
C ALA A 78 -5.46 -13.60 -0.92
N GLY A 79 -4.66 -14.65 -0.79
CA GLY A 79 -5.08 -15.91 -0.18
C GLY A 79 -4.21 -16.28 1.01
N VAL A 80 -4.83 -16.87 2.03
CA VAL A 80 -4.12 -17.52 3.14
C VAL A 80 -4.61 -18.96 3.27
N ARG A 81 -3.67 -19.88 3.47
CA ARG A 81 -3.96 -21.26 3.87
C ARG A 81 -3.89 -21.36 5.38
N ILE A 82 -4.85 -22.05 5.98
CA ILE A 82 -4.99 -22.20 7.42
C ILE A 82 -5.03 -23.69 7.70
N ALA A 83 -3.99 -24.18 8.37
CA ALA A 83 -3.95 -25.53 8.91
C ALA A 83 -4.48 -25.54 10.35
N GLY A 84 -5.32 -26.52 10.65
CA GLY A 84 -6.03 -26.65 11.92
C GLY A 84 -7.47 -26.13 11.88
N PRO A 85 -8.21 -26.31 12.98
CA PRO A 85 -9.63 -25.98 13.03
C PRO A 85 -9.86 -24.46 12.94
N LEU A 86 -10.75 -24.04 12.03
CA LEU A 86 -11.24 -22.66 11.95
C LEU A 86 -12.72 -22.58 12.32
N LYS A 87 -13.07 -21.69 13.24
CA LYS A 87 -14.47 -21.39 13.58
C LYS A 87 -14.98 -20.31 12.64
N LEU A 88 -15.72 -20.71 11.59
CA LEU A 88 -16.29 -19.79 10.60
C LEU A 88 -17.10 -18.66 11.25
N THR A 89 -17.89 -18.96 12.28
CA THR A 89 -18.68 -17.95 13.00
C THR A 89 -17.81 -16.87 13.66
N VAL A 90 -16.63 -17.24 14.16
CA VAL A 90 -15.66 -16.30 14.73
C VAL A 90 -14.99 -15.48 13.63
N LEU A 91 -14.71 -16.08 12.47
CA LEU A 91 -14.21 -15.36 11.29
C LEU A 91 -15.22 -14.31 10.82
N GLU A 92 -16.50 -14.66 10.70
CA GLU A 92 -17.58 -13.72 10.33
C GLU A 92 -17.73 -12.58 11.35
N GLN A 93 -17.66 -12.87 12.65
CA GLN A 93 -17.67 -11.85 13.71
C GLN A 93 -16.47 -10.89 13.58
N SER A 94 -15.28 -11.45 13.32
CA SER A 94 -14.04 -10.68 13.14
C SER A 94 -14.15 -9.74 11.92
N LEU A 95 -14.64 -10.26 10.79
CA LEU A 95 -14.86 -9.46 9.57
C LEU A 95 -15.94 -8.39 9.75
N THR A 96 -17.02 -8.72 10.47
CA THR A 96 -18.07 -7.76 10.79
C THR A 96 -17.51 -6.57 11.57
N GLU A 97 -16.68 -6.83 12.59
CA GLU A 97 -16.07 -5.77 13.39
C GLU A 97 -15.03 -4.96 12.58
N ILE A 98 -14.25 -5.61 11.73
CA ILE A 98 -13.34 -4.94 10.79
C ILE A 98 -14.08 -4.00 9.83
N VAL A 99 -15.16 -4.46 9.21
CA VAL A 99 -15.94 -3.65 8.25
C VAL A 99 -16.67 -2.52 8.96
N ARG A 100 -17.12 -2.72 10.20
CA ARG A 100 -17.65 -1.65 11.06
C ARG A 100 -16.60 -0.56 11.29
N ARG A 101 -15.40 -1.00 11.72
CA ARG A 101 -14.27 -0.15 12.11
C ARG A 101 -13.69 0.65 10.94
N HIS A 102 -13.53 0.04 9.77
CA HIS A 102 -12.86 0.66 8.61
C HIS A 102 -13.85 1.08 7.54
N GLU A 103 -14.20 2.37 7.53
CA GLU A 103 -15.08 2.98 6.51
C GLU A 103 -14.76 2.57 5.06
N PRO A 104 -13.48 2.54 4.60
CA PRO A 104 -13.17 2.19 3.22
C PRO A 104 -13.74 0.83 2.75
N LEU A 105 -13.89 -0.14 3.64
CA LEU A 105 -14.41 -1.48 3.29
C LEU A 105 -15.91 -1.48 2.97
N ARG A 106 -16.61 -0.39 3.29
CA ARG A 106 -18.04 -0.17 3.05
C ARG A 106 -18.29 1.12 2.25
N THR A 107 -17.28 1.62 1.55
CA THR A 107 -17.36 2.81 0.71
C THR A 107 -17.55 2.43 -0.76
N THR A 108 -18.53 3.06 -1.41
CA THR A 108 -18.65 3.17 -2.87
C THR A 108 -18.44 4.62 -3.32
N PHE A 109 -18.36 4.85 -4.62
CA PHE A 109 -18.03 6.14 -5.22
C PHE A 109 -19.05 6.50 -6.27
N THR A 110 -19.58 7.72 -6.26
CA THR A 110 -20.55 8.16 -7.27
C THR A 110 -20.42 9.65 -7.53
N ARG A 111 -21.10 10.15 -8.58
CA ARG A 111 -21.21 11.59 -8.84
C ARG A 111 -22.48 12.15 -8.20
N ARG A 112 -22.34 13.21 -7.41
CA ARG A 112 -23.46 14.01 -6.89
C ARG A 112 -23.24 15.47 -7.27
N ASN A 113 -24.21 16.08 -7.95
CA ASN A 113 -24.13 17.48 -8.42
C ASN A 113 -22.86 17.79 -9.22
N GLY A 114 -22.38 16.83 -10.03
CA GLY A 114 -21.17 16.96 -10.84
C GLY A 114 -19.86 16.58 -10.13
N GLU A 115 -19.86 16.45 -8.80
CA GLU A 115 -18.67 16.14 -8.00
C GLU A 115 -18.60 14.64 -7.64
N LEU A 116 -17.38 14.09 -7.64
CA LEU A 116 -17.14 12.73 -7.17
C LEU A 116 -17.09 12.70 -5.64
N VAL A 117 -17.93 11.86 -5.05
CA VAL A 117 -18.04 11.71 -3.59
C VAL A 117 -17.98 10.26 -3.16
N GLN A 118 -17.56 10.04 -1.92
CA GLN A 118 -17.61 8.76 -1.25
C GLN A 118 -19.00 8.55 -0.63
N VAL A 119 -19.60 7.38 -0.85
CA VAL A 119 -20.84 6.95 -0.20
C VAL A 119 -20.47 5.83 0.76
N ILE A 120 -20.56 6.11 2.06
CA ILE A 120 -20.14 5.18 3.09
C ILE A 120 -21.40 4.51 3.67
N ALA A 121 -21.63 3.24 3.36
CA ALA A 121 -22.78 2.49 3.84
C ALA A 121 -22.68 2.27 5.36
N PRO A 122 -23.79 2.16 6.13
CA PRO A 122 -23.72 1.81 7.54
C PRO A 122 -23.09 0.43 7.75
N PRO A 123 -22.51 0.15 8.93
CA PRO A 123 -22.03 -1.19 9.26
C PRO A 123 -23.16 -2.22 9.17
N ALA A 124 -22.84 -3.40 8.63
CA ALA A 124 -23.75 -4.52 8.53
C ALA A 124 -23.01 -5.84 8.88
N PRO A 125 -23.73 -6.89 9.31
CA PRO A 125 -23.13 -8.21 9.49
C PRO A 125 -22.44 -8.69 8.22
N PHE A 126 -21.21 -9.16 8.35
CA PHE A 126 -20.45 -9.71 7.23
C PHE A 126 -20.60 -11.23 7.22
N ARG A 127 -21.08 -11.77 6.10
CA ARG A 127 -21.22 -13.22 5.88
C ARG A 127 -20.19 -13.71 4.89
N VAL A 128 -19.61 -14.87 5.15
CA VAL A 128 -18.56 -15.45 4.32
C VAL A 128 -19.14 -16.65 3.56
N PRO A 129 -19.23 -16.60 2.23
CA PRO A 129 -19.57 -17.75 1.41
C PRO A 129 -18.61 -18.92 1.69
N VAL A 130 -19.18 -20.11 1.85
CA VAL A 130 -18.44 -21.37 2.01
C VAL A 130 -18.46 -22.12 0.70
N ILE A 131 -17.27 -22.42 0.20
CA ILE A 131 -17.05 -23.21 -1.01
C ILE A 131 -16.41 -24.52 -0.53
N ASP A 132 -17.15 -25.61 -0.68
CA ASP A 132 -16.70 -26.92 -0.23
C ASP A 132 -15.97 -27.65 -1.35
N LEU A 133 -14.67 -27.84 -1.16
CA LEU A 133 -13.80 -28.56 -2.09
C LEU A 133 -13.33 -29.90 -1.52
N SER A 134 -13.80 -30.30 -0.32
CA SER A 134 -13.37 -31.56 0.30
C SER A 134 -13.79 -32.80 -0.50
N GLY A 135 -14.79 -32.67 -1.37
CA GLY A 135 -15.19 -33.73 -2.31
C GLY A 135 -14.23 -33.95 -3.49
N LEU A 136 -13.30 -33.03 -3.75
CA LEU A 136 -12.29 -33.19 -4.80
C LEU A 136 -11.10 -34.04 -4.31
N PRO A 137 -10.35 -34.69 -5.21
CA PRO A 137 -9.08 -35.32 -4.88
C PRO A 137 -8.09 -34.32 -4.26
N ASP A 138 -7.35 -34.72 -3.22
CA ASP A 138 -6.44 -33.84 -2.48
C ASP A 138 -5.47 -33.05 -3.37
N ALA A 139 -4.94 -33.71 -4.40
CA ALA A 139 -4.00 -33.13 -5.36
C ALA A 139 -4.61 -32.01 -6.23
N GLU A 140 -5.93 -31.96 -6.36
CA GLU A 140 -6.65 -31.00 -7.22
C GLU A 140 -7.19 -29.80 -6.44
N ARG A 141 -7.40 -29.95 -5.12
CA ARG A 141 -8.03 -28.92 -4.27
C ARG A 141 -7.32 -27.58 -4.32
N GLU A 142 -5.99 -27.57 -4.19
CA GLU A 142 -5.21 -26.33 -4.22
C GLU A 142 -5.22 -25.69 -5.61
N ALA A 143 -5.12 -26.48 -6.68
CA ALA A 143 -5.21 -25.99 -8.04
C ALA A 143 -6.56 -25.33 -8.30
N GLU A 144 -7.65 -25.90 -7.77
CA GLU A 144 -9.00 -25.33 -7.91
C GLU A 144 -9.14 -24.01 -7.15
N VAL A 145 -8.59 -23.88 -5.94
CA VAL A 145 -8.55 -22.59 -5.22
C VAL A 145 -7.80 -21.53 -6.04
N GLN A 146 -6.65 -21.88 -6.62
CA GLN A 146 -5.88 -20.95 -7.46
C GLN A 146 -6.65 -20.56 -8.72
N ARG A 147 -7.32 -21.52 -9.37
CA ARG A 147 -8.15 -21.27 -10.55
C ARG A 147 -9.26 -20.26 -10.23
N GLN A 148 -9.99 -20.46 -9.13
CA GLN A 148 -11.04 -19.53 -8.69
C GLN A 148 -10.50 -18.18 -8.24
N ALA A 149 -9.32 -18.13 -7.61
CA ALA A 149 -8.65 -16.87 -7.27
C ALA A 149 -8.34 -16.05 -8.54
N LEU A 150 -7.86 -16.71 -9.59
CA LEU A 150 -7.65 -16.09 -10.90
C LEU A 150 -8.95 -15.60 -11.50
N GLU A 151 -10.03 -16.38 -11.48
CA GLU A 151 -11.34 -15.94 -11.98
C GLU A 151 -11.84 -14.70 -11.24
N GLN A 152 -11.76 -14.69 -9.90
CA GLN A 152 -12.16 -13.54 -9.08
C GLN A 152 -11.36 -12.27 -9.40
N VAL A 153 -10.05 -12.40 -9.64
CA VAL A 153 -9.22 -11.25 -9.98
C VAL A 153 -9.49 -10.71 -11.39
N GLN A 154 -10.16 -11.47 -12.25
CA GLN A 154 -10.59 -11.04 -13.58
C GLN A 154 -12.00 -10.43 -13.59
N GLN A 155 -12.72 -10.41 -12.47
CA GLN A 155 -14.04 -9.78 -12.39
C GLN A 155 -13.90 -8.27 -12.09
N PRO A 156 -14.44 -7.39 -12.94
CA PRO A 156 -14.50 -5.96 -12.64
C PRO A 156 -15.38 -5.66 -11.42
N PHE A 157 -15.04 -4.60 -10.71
CA PHE A 157 -15.85 -4.07 -9.61
C PHE A 157 -16.73 -2.91 -10.08
N ASP A 158 -18.01 -2.93 -9.73
CA ASP A 158 -18.88 -1.76 -9.86
C ASP A 158 -18.57 -0.77 -8.73
N LEU A 159 -17.88 0.32 -9.07
CA LEU A 159 -17.46 1.35 -8.10
C LEU A 159 -18.64 2.09 -7.45
N GLU A 160 -19.80 2.13 -8.09
CA GLU A 160 -20.97 2.87 -7.60
C GLU A 160 -21.84 2.01 -6.69
N ARG A 161 -21.99 0.72 -7.04
CA ARG A 161 -22.88 -0.22 -6.33
C ARG A 161 -22.15 -1.09 -5.32
N GLY A 162 -20.90 -1.45 -5.59
CA GLY A 162 -20.12 -2.36 -4.76
C GLY A 162 -20.77 -3.75 -4.59
N PRO A 163 -20.38 -4.51 -3.56
CA PRO A 163 -19.30 -4.20 -2.60
C PRO A 163 -17.91 -4.26 -3.26
N LEU A 164 -16.96 -3.49 -2.72
CA LEU A 164 -15.58 -3.41 -3.25
C LEU A 164 -14.59 -4.33 -2.52
N PHE A 165 -15.12 -5.19 -1.64
CA PHE A 165 -14.40 -6.08 -0.77
C PHE A 165 -15.21 -7.38 -0.58
N HIS A 166 -14.59 -8.52 -0.88
CA HIS A 166 -15.17 -9.85 -0.79
C HIS A 166 -14.23 -10.77 -0.02
N VAL A 167 -14.80 -11.71 0.74
CA VAL A 167 -14.05 -12.80 1.38
C VAL A 167 -14.79 -14.10 1.09
N ALA A 168 -14.05 -15.14 0.69
CA ALA A 168 -14.58 -16.47 0.46
C ALA A 168 -13.77 -17.49 1.29
N PHE A 169 -14.48 -18.40 1.96
CA PHE A 169 -13.89 -19.50 2.72
C PHE A 169 -13.99 -20.78 1.92
N TYR A 170 -12.87 -21.47 1.77
CA TYR A 170 -12.72 -22.72 1.06
C TYR A 170 -12.42 -23.83 2.06
N ARG A 171 -13.35 -24.79 2.18
CA ARG A 171 -13.11 -26.01 2.96
C ARG A 171 -12.38 -27.01 2.08
N LEU A 172 -11.12 -27.29 2.39
CA LEU A 172 -10.34 -28.32 1.71
C LEU A 172 -10.45 -29.65 2.46
N ASP A 173 -10.46 -29.60 3.78
CA ASP A 173 -10.72 -30.70 4.70
C ASP A 173 -11.24 -30.12 6.05
N ASP A 174 -11.47 -30.98 7.04
CA ASP A 174 -11.92 -30.62 8.40
C ASP A 174 -10.91 -29.74 9.16
N ALA A 175 -9.62 -29.84 8.82
CA ALA A 175 -8.53 -29.08 9.43
C ALA A 175 -7.61 -28.41 8.39
N ASP A 176 -8.09 -28.22 7.16
CA ASP A 176 -7.35 -27.53 6.11
C ASP A 176 -8.30 -26.64 5.32
N HIS A 177 -7.96 -25.36 5.28
CA HIS A 177 -8.83 -24.33 4.74
C HIS A 177 -8.03 -23.30 3.96
N ALA A 178 -8.67 -22.69 2.97
CA ALA A 178 -8.16 -21.47 2.35
C ALA A 178 -9.16 -20.33 2.53
N VAL A 179 -8.66 -19.11 2.73
CA VAL A 179 -9.47 -17.90 2.74
C VAL A 179 -8.93 -16.98 1.67
N LEU A 180 -9.79 -16.63 0.72
CA LEU A 180 -9.49 -15.64 -0.31
C LEU A 180 -10.15 -14.32 0.04
N LEU A 181 -9.40 -13.24 -0.15
CA LEU A 181 -9.83 -11.88 0.03
C LEU A 181 -9.62 -11.14 -1.30
N THR A 182 -10.72 -10.69 -1.90
CA THR A 182 -10.72 -10.02 -3.20
C THR A 182 -11.24 -8.60 -3.02
N ARG A 183 -10.53 -7.62 -3.55
CA ARG A 183 -10.80 -6.21 -3.28
C ARG A 183 -10.42 -5.28 -4.41
N HIS A 184 -11.04 -4.10 -4.45
CA HIS A 184 -10.63 -3.02 -5.32
C HIS A 184 -9.46 -2.20 -4.73
N ARG A 185 -8.56 -1.67 -5.57
CA ARG A 185 -7.42 -0.86 -5.14
C ARG A 185 -7.79 0.52 -4.58
N MET A 186 -9.01 1.00 -4.83
CA MET A 186 -9.48 2.30 -4.30
C MET A 186 -9.76 2.31 -2.80
N ILE A 187 -9.96 1.14 -2.19
CA ILE A 187 -10.35 1.03 -0.77
C ILE A 187 -9.24 0.48 0.12
N LEU A 188 -8.21 -0.16 -0.45
CA LEU A 188 -7.12 -0.76 0.31
C LEU A 188 -5.81 -0.74 -0.49
N ASP A 189 -4.70 -0.45 0.17
CA ASP A 189 -3.35 -0.55 -0.39
C ASP A 189 -2.54 -1.67 0.29
N GLY A 190 -1.25 -1.79 -0.05
CA GLY A 190 -0.37 -2.81 0.55
C GLY A 190 -0.19 -2.63 2.06
N TRP A 191 -0.08 -1.39 2.54
CA TRP A 191 0.08 -1.10 3.97
C TRP A 191 -1.19 -1.46 4.76
N SER A 192 -2.34 -1.03 4.26
CA SER A 192 -3.64 -1.34 4.86
C SER A 192 -3.92 -2.85 4.85
N SER A 193 -3.36 -3.62 3.90
CA SER A 193 -3.47 -5.09 3.91
C SER A 193 -2.76 -5.70 5.13
N GLY A 194 -1.61 -5.16 5.53
CA GLY A 194 -0.90 -5.58 6.75
C GLY A 194 -1.66 -5.20 8.04
N VAL A 195 -2.25 -4.00 8.08
CA VAL A 195 -3.12 -3.57 9.19
C VAL A 195 -4.32 -4.50 9.32
N LEU A 196 -4.99 -4.77 8.21
CA LEU A 196 -6.16 -5.65 8.14
C LEU A 196 -5.85 -7.05 8.69
N LEU A 197 -4.75 -7.67 8.23
CA LEU A 197 -4.35 -9.00 8.71
C LEU A 197 -4.07 -9.00 10.22
N ARG A 198 -3.31 -8.02 10.73
CA ARG A 198 -2.98 -7.91 12.15
C ARG A 198 -4.22 -7.74 13.02
N GLU A 199 -5.14 -6.85 12.63
CA GLU A 199 -6.37 -6.62 13.37
C GLU A 199 -7.33 -7.82 13.28
N MET A 200 -7.44 -8.47 12.11
CA MET A 200 -8.20 -9.72 11.94
C MET A 200 -7.74 -10.80 12.89
N LEU A 201 -6.43 -11.02 13.03
CA LEU A 201 -5.87 -11.99 13.96
C LEU A 201 -6.20 -11.64 15.43
N ALA A 202 -6.06 -10.37 15.81
CA ALA A 202 -6.37 -9.91 17.16
C ALA A 202 -7.86 -10.12 17.52
N LEU A 203 -8.75 -9.80 16.58
CA LEU A 203 -10.20 -9.99 16.74
C LEU A 203 -10.57 -11.46 16.81
N TYR A 204 -10.04 -12.26 15.90
CA TYR A 204 -10.31 -13.70 15.88
C TYR A 204 -9.89 -14.37 17.19
N MET A 205 -8.69 -14.05 17.71
CA MET A 205 -8.23 -14.58 19.00
C MET A 205 -9.10 -14.12 20.18
N ALA A 206 -9.58 -12.88 20.18
CA ALA A 206 -10.44 -12.36 21.24
C ALA A 206 -11.83 -13.03 21.22
N PHE A 207 -12.48 -13.03 20.06
CA PHE A 207 -13.81 -13.63 19.87
C PHE A 207 -13.80 -15.14 20.04
N ALA A 208 -12.75 -15.85 19.59
CA ALA A 208 -12.60 -17.28 19.83
C ALA A 208 -12.53 -17.64 21.33
N ALA A 209 -12.03 -16.71 22.15
CA ALA A 209 -11.96 -16.81 23.61
C ALA A 209 -13.19 -16.21 24.31
N GLY A 210 -14.23 -15.79 23.58
CA GLY A 210 -15.43 -15.17 24.14
C GLY A 210 -15.20 -13.77 24.73
N ARG A 211 -14.10 -13.09 24.36
CA ARG A 211 -13.76 -11.74 24.82
C ARG A 211 -14.21 -10.69 23.79
N PRO A 212 -14.52 -9.44 24.20
CA PRO A 212 -14.85 -8.37 23.27
C PRO A 212 -13.65 -7.94 22.40
N SER A 213 -13.91 -7.09 21.41
CA SER A 213 -12.87 -6.50 20.56
C SER A 213 -11.79 -5.81 21.42
N PRO A 214 -10.49 -6.16 21.24
CA PRO A 214 -9.40 -5.51 21.96
C PRO A 214 -8.92 -4.22 21.27
N LEU A 215 -9.50 -3.85 20.13
CA LEU A 215 -9.02 -2.75 19.31
C LEU A 215 -9.65 -1.42 19.78
N PRO A 216 -8.85 -0.39 20.09
CA PRO A 216 -9.38 0.93 20.47
C PRO A 216 -10.02 1.61 19.27
N GLU A 217 -11.09 2.38 19.45
CA GLU A 217 -11.71 3.16 18.37
C GLU A 217 -10.70 4.02 17.60
N LEU A 218 -10.91 4.17 16.28
CA LEU A 218 -10.00 4.93 15.44
C LEU A 218 -10.10 6.44 15.76
N PRO A 219 -8.97 7.12 16.01
CA PRO A 219 -8.99 8.56 16.31
C PRO A 219 -9.37 9.38 15.07
N ILE A 220 -8.98 8.92 13.89
CA ILE A 220 -9.30 9.51 12.59
C ILE A 220 -9.85 8.44 11.64
N ARG A 221 -10.64 8.88 10.66
CA ARG A 221 -11.19 8.03 9.60
C ARG A 221 -10.59 8.44 8.25
N PHE A 222 -10.67 7.55 7.27
CA PHE A 222 -10.17 7.87 5.93
C PHE A 222 -10.91 9.04 5.28
N SER A 223 -12.20 9.19 5.57
CA SER A 223 -13.03 10.33 5.15
C SER A 223 -12.56 11.67 5.72
N ASP A 224 -12.06 11.68 6.96
CA ASP A 224 -11.44 12.85 7.59
C ASP A 224 -10.17 13.25 6.84
N TYR A 225 -9.33 12.25 6.52
CA TYR A 225 -8.11 12.43 5.73
C TYR A 225 -8.39 12.99 4.33
N THR A 226 -9.41 12.51 3.60
CA THR A 226 -9.66 13.01 2.24
C THR A 226 -10.09 14.48 2.24
N ARG A 227 -10.89 14.91 3.23
CA ARG A 227 -11.25 16.32 3.39
C ARG A 227 -10.05 17.17 3.76
N TRP A 228 -9.27 16.73 4.75
CA TRP A 228 -8.04 17.40 5.15
C TRP A 228 -7.06 17.55 3.96
N GLN A 229 -6.89 16.49 3.15
CA GLN A 229 -6.01 16.52 1.99
C GLN A 229 -6.40 17.60 0.98
N ARG A 230 -7.71 17.84 0.78
CA ARG A 230 -8.20 18.91 -0.12
C ARG A 230 -7.85 20.29 0.41
N GLN A 231 -8.05 20.51 1.70
CA GLN A 231 -7.75 21.78 2.36
C GLN A 231 -6.24 22.04 2.37
N TRP A 232 -5.44 21.01 2.67
CA TRP A 232 -3.98 21.11 2.69
C TRP A 232 -3.41 21.49 1.31
N LEU A 233 -3.93 20.96 0.21
CA LEU A 233 -3.45 21.34 -1.11
C LEU A 233 -3.72 22.83 -1.45
N GLN A 234 -4.72 23.44 -0.82
CA GLN A 234 -5.06 24.85 -0.97
C GLN A 234 -4.27 25.76 -0.01
N SER A 235 -3.50 25.19 0.93
CA SER A 235 -2.71 25.95 1.88
C SER A 235 -1.41 26.48 1.26
N ALA A 236 -0.70 27.34 2.00
CA ALA A 236 0.60 27.85 1.59
C ALA A 236 1.64 26.72 1.45
N GLU A 237 1.59 25.74 2.34
CA GLU A 237 2.45 24.56 2.32
C GLU A 237 2.18 23.69 1.08
N GLY A 238 0.91 23.40 0.77
CA GLY A 238 0.54 22.67 -0.44
C GLY A 238 0.97 23.40 -1.72
N ALA A 239 0.84 24.73 -1.75
CA ALA A 239 1.31 25.55 -2.87
C ALA A 239 2.84 25.51 -3.02
N ALA A 240 3.58 25.53 -1.92
CA ALA A 240 5.04 25.41 -1.91
C ALA A 240 5.50 24.04 -2.44
N ASP A 241 4.87 22.94 -1.99
CA ASP A 241 5.16 21.59 -2.48
C ASP A 241 4.89 21.47 -3.99
N LEU A 242 3.78 22.02 -4.47
CA LEU A 242 3.47 22.04 -5.89
C LEU A 242 4.51 22.84 -6.70
N ALA A 243 4.95 24.00 -6.18
CA ALA A 243 5.97 24.81 -6.83
C ALA A 243 7.31 24.07 -6.91
N TYR A 244 7.71 23.40 -5.83
CA TYR A 244 8.91 22.56 -5.80
C TYR A 244 8.87 21.48 -6.89
N TRP A 245 7.78 20.71 -6.99
CA TRP A 245 7.68 19.64 -7.98
C TRP A 245 7.61 20.16 -9.42
N LYS A 246 6.91 21.28 -9.67
CA LYS A 246 6.91 21.95 -10.99
C LYS A 246 8.31 22.37 -11.40
N GLN A 247 9.10 22.91 -10.46
CA GLN A 247 10.48 23.30 -10.73
C GLN A 247 11.38 22.09 -10.96
N LYS A 248 11.29 21.05 -10.11
CA LYS A 248 12.13 19.85 -10.21
C LYS A 248 11.88 19.04 -11.46
N LEU A 249 10.64 19.00 -11.94
CA LEU A 249 10.26 18.26 -13.15
C LEU A 249 10.34 19.13 -14.42
N ARG A 250 10.81 20.38 -14.31
CA ARG A 250 10.95 21.26 -15.47
C ARG A 250 12.04 20.72 -16.39
N GLY A 251 11.66 20.38 -17.62
CA GLY A 251 12.58 19.82 -18.61
C GLY A 251 12.90 18.33 -18.41
N ALA A 252 12.24 17.67 -17.46
CA ALA A 252 12.36 16.22 -17.30
C ALA A 252 11.89 15.51 -18.57
N ALA A 253 12.69 14.56 -19.05
CA ALA A 253 12.31 13.77 -20.21
C ALA A 253 11.06 12.92 -19.87
N PRO A 254 10.01 12.94 -20.71
CA PRO A 254 8.75 12.26 -20.40
C PRO A 254 8.85 10.73 -20.47
N ILE A 255 9.86 10.19 -21.16
CA ILE A 255 10.01 8.76 -21.42
C ILE A 255 11.49 8.36 -21.30
N THR A 256 11.78 7.40 -20.43
CA THR A 256 13.07 6.69 -20.42
C THR A 256 13.16 5.78 -21.65
N ASN A 257 14.21 5.94 -22.46
CA ASN A 257 14.37 5.18 -23.69
C ASN A 257 14.97 3.80 -23.39
N LEU A 258 14.15 2.88 -22.92
CA LEU A 258 14.57 1.51 -22.65
C LEU A 258 14.77 0.75 -23.97
N PRO A 259 15.79 -0.14 -24.06
CA PRO A 259 15.92 -1.03 -25.19
C PRO A 259 14.80 -2.07 -25.14
N TYR A 260 13.81 -1.93 -26.03
CA TYR A 260 12.72 -2.87 -26.19
C TYR A 260 13.03 -3.89 -27.28
N ASP A 261 12.66 -5.15 -27.07
CA ASP A 261 12.79 -6.20 -28.10
C ASP A 261 11.87 -5.96 -29.31
N HIS A 262 10.76 -5.25 -29.09
CA HIS A 262 9.77 -4.92 -30.11
C HIS A 262 9.30 -3.45 -30.00
N PRO A 263 8.86 -2.82 -31.11
CA PRO A 263 8.28 -1.48 -31.07
C PRO A 263 7.08 -1.43 -30.12
N ARG A 264 6.97 -0.37 -29.32
CA ARG A 264 5.82 -0.15 -28.44
C ARG A 264 4.56 0.10 -29.31
N PRO A 265 3.49 -0.71 -29.20
CA PRO A 265 2.24 -0.47 -29.92
C PRO A 265 1.61 0.87 -29.53
N ALA A 266 1.12 1.63 -30.51
CA ALA A 266 0.42 2.88 -30.24
C ALA A 266 -0.89 2.62 -29.48
N GLY A 267 -1.16 3.42 -28.44
CA GLY A 267 -2.42 3.37 -27.69
C GLY A 267 -2.57 2.25 -26.65
N GLN A 268 -1.64 1.29 -26.56
CA GLN A 268 -1.66 0.28 -25.50
C GLN A 268 -0.84 0.73 -24.28
N ALA A 269 -1.51 0.90 -23.14
CA ALA A 269 -0.88 1.26 -21.87
C ALA A 269 -0.21 0.07 -21.17
N SER A 270 -0.55 -1.18 -21.54
CA SER A 270 0.05 -2.39 -20.99
C SER A 270 -0.28 -3.59 -21.87
N SER A 271 0.71 -4.41 -22.20
CA SER A 271 0.47 -5.81 -22.55
C SER A 271 0.28 -6.60 -21.24
N PRO A 272 -0.50 -7.70 -21.19
CA PRO A 272 -0.45 -8.61 -20.05
C PRO A 272 1.01 -9.04 -19.85
N THR A 273 1.64 -8.53 -18.79
CA THR A 273 3.06 -8.74 -18.55
C THR A 273 3.21 -9.84 -17.51
N THR A 274 3.91 -10.91 -17.87
CA THR A 274 4.32 -11.92 -16.92
C THR A 274 5.48 -11.36 -16.09
N GLY A 275 5.24 -11.10 -14.81
CA GLY A 275 6.31 -10.71 -13.90
C GLY A 275 7.23 -11.89 -13.62
N ILE A 276 8.55 -11.69 -13.67
CA ILE A 276 9.53 -12.70 -13.28
C ILE A 276 10.03 -12.37 -11.87
N GLY A 277 9.67 -13.21 -10.91
CA GLY A 277 10.25 -13.17 -9.56
C GLY A 277 11.61 -13.87 -9.52
N ARG A 278 12.55 -13.25 -8.79
CA ARG A 278 13.85 -13.86 -8.44
C ARG A 278 14.13 -13.59 -6.97
N VAL A 279 14.44 -14.65 -6.23
CA VAL A 279 14.89 -14.56 -4.84
C VAL A 279 16.41 -14.41 -4.86
N LEU A 280 16.93 -13.37 -4.18
CA LEU A 280 18.37 -13.21 -4.01
C LEU A 280 18.88 -14.21 -2.98
N PRO A 281 20.03 -14.88 -3.21
CA PRO A 281 20.64 -15.73 -2.20
C PRO A 281 20.86 -14.98 -0.88
N THR A 282 20.75 -15.69 0.25
CA THR A 282 20.92 -15.10 1.59
C THR A 282 22.25 -14.37 1.73
N THR A 283 23.34 -15.01 1.27
CA THR A 283 24.70 -14.45 1.32
C THR A 283 24.82 -13.12 0.57
N LEU A 284 24.17 -12.99 -0.59
CA LEU A 284 24.12 -11.75 -1.34
C LEU A 284 23.29 -10.69 -0.61
N SER A 285 22.13 -11.07 -0.09
CA SER A 285 21.24 -10.17 0.64
C SER A 285 21.92 -9.57 1.88
N GLU A 286 22.63 -10.40 2.65
CA GLU A 286 23.42 -9.98 3.81
C GLU A 286 24.57 -9.06 3.40
N SER A 287 25.26 -9.35 2.30
CA SER A 287 26.35 -8.52 1.79
C SER A 287 25.86 -7.14 1.37
N VAL A 288 24.71 -7.05 0.70
CA VAL A 288 24.09 -5.76 0.31
C VAL A 288 23.64 -4.98 1.54
N LEU A 289 23.09 -5.65 2.56
CA LEU A 289 22.74 -5.01 3.83
C LEU A 289 23.98 -4.47 4.56
N ALA A 290 25.07 -5.23 4.58
CA ALA A 290 26.34 -4.80 5.17
C ALA A 290 26.91 -3.58 4.44
N LEU A 291 26.92 -3.61 3.10
CA LEU A 291 27.36 -2.47 2.27
C LEU A 291 26.49 -1.23 2.52
N SER A 292 25.17 -1.39 2.60
CA SER A 292 24.26 -0.27 2.90
C SER A 292 24.61 0.39 4.24
N ARG A 293 24.93 -0.41 5.27
CA ARG A 293 25.36 0.09 6.58
C ARG A 293 26.73 0.77 6.52
N GLN A 294 27.68 0.21 5.76
CA GLN A 294 29.01 0.77 5.58
C GLN A 294 28.96 2.15 4.92
N GLU A 295 28.09 2.31 3.91
CA GLU A 295 27.89 3.58 3.18
C GLU A 295 26.94 4.55 3.91
N GLY A 296 26.35 4.13 5.03
CA GLY A 296 25.42 4.96 5.81
C GLY A 296 24.11 5.28 5.10
N VAL A 297 23.64 4.38 4.22
CA VAL A 297 22.40 4.54 3.45
C VAL A 297 21.37 3.46 3.80
N THR A 298 20.11 3.71 3.45
CA THR A 298 19.06 2.68 3.60
C THR A 298 19.20 1.61 2.52
N LEU A 299 18.68 0.40 2.78
CA LEU A 299 18.61 -0.65 1.76
C LEU A 299 17.85 -0.17 0.51
N PHE A 300 16.79 0.63 0.69
CA PHE A 300 16.04 1.23 -0.41
C PHE A 300 16.93 2.10 -1.30
N MET A 301 17.73 3.00 -0.71
CA MET A 301 18.66 3.86 -1.46
C MET A 301 19.71 3.03 -2.20
N MET A 302 20.25 1.97 -1.57
CA MET A 302 21.22 1.07 -2.19
C MET A 302 20.62 0.35 -3.41
N MET A 303 19.42 -0.20 -3.27
CA MET A 303 18.71 -0.89 -4.36
C MET A 303 18.31 0.08 -5.47
N LEU A 304 17.80 1.27 -5.13
CA LEU A 304 17.45 2.30 -6.10
C LEU A 304 18.67 2.76 -6.89
N THR A 305 19.80 2.99 -6.22
CA THR A 305 21.08 3.35 -6.87
C THR A 305 21.56 2.23 -7.81
N THR A 306 21.46 0.98 -7.37
CA THR A 306 21.81 -0.18 -8.20
C THR A 306 20.91 -0.24 -9.44
N PHE A 307 19.62 0.06 -9.29
CA PHE A 307 18.67 0.12 -10.40
C PHE A 307 18.97 1.29 -11.36
N PHE A 308 19.31 2.48 -10.86
CA PHE A 308 19.81 3.58 -11.70
C PHE A 308 21.06 3.20 -12.49
N ALA A 309 22.04 2.57 -11.83
CA ALA A 309 23.26 2.12 -12.49
C ALA A 309 22.97 1.08 -13.59
N LEU A 310 22.02 0.18 -13.35
CA LEU A 310 21.53 -0.76 -14.36
C LEU A 310 20.93 -0.02 -15.56
N LEU A 311 19.97 0.88 -15.33
CA LEU A 311 19.31 1.64 -16.40
C LEU A 311 20.30 2.49 -17.18
N HIS A 312 21.25 3.15 -16.52
CA HIS A 312 22.34 3.87 -17.18
C HIS A 312 23.15 2.94 -18.09
N ARG A 313 23.49 1.72 -17.65
CA ARG A 313 24.25 0.78 -18.49
C ARG A 313 23.52 0.40 -19.77
N TYR A 314 22.19 0.23 -19.71
CA TYR A 314 21.35 -0.11 -20.86
C TYR A 314 21.08 1.07 -21.79
N THR A 315 20.81 2.25 -21.23
CA THR A 315 20.30 3.41 -21.99
C THR A 315 21.37 4.45 -22.32
N LYS A 316 22.50 4.42 -21.58
CA LYS A 316 23.52 5.48 -21.56
C LYS A 316 23.01 6.86 -21.12
N GLN A 317 21.79 6.93 -20.59
CA GLN A 317 21.23 8.16 -20.06
C GLN A 317 21.79 8.42 -18.64
N GLU A 318 22.18 9.66 -18.37
CA GLU A 318 22.67 10.10 -17.06
C GLU A 318 21.57 10.76 -16.21
N ASP A 319 20.51 11.24 -16.86
CA ASP A 319 19.32 11.78 -16.22
C ASP A 319 18.12 10.87 -16.50
N LEU A 320 17.53 10.35 -15.43
CA LEU A 320 16.51 9.30 -15.46
C LEU A 320 15.42 9.62 -14.45
N CYS A 321 14.17 9.63 -14.90
CA CYS A 321 13.01 9.75 -14.02
C CYS A 321 12.49 8.36 -13.63
N ILE A 322 12.55 8.05 -12.34
CA ILE A 322 12.04 6.80 -11.78
C ILE A 322 10.93 7.12 -10.78
N VAL A 323 9.75 6.56 -11.03
CA VAL A 323 8.62 6.65 -10.10
C VAL A 323 8.87 5.68 -8.95
N THR A 324 8.79 6.19 -7.73
CA THR A 324 8.82 5.39 -6.51
C THR A 324 7.50 5.54 -5.78
N TYR A 325 7.15 4.54 -4.97
CA TYR A 325 5.92 4.55 -4.19
C TYR A 325 6.27 4.75 -2.71
N SER A 326 5.53 5.63 -2.04
CA SER A 326 5.59 5.83 -0.60
C SER A 326 4.25 5.50 0.03
N ALA A 327 4.25 4.96 1.24
CA ALA A 327 3.04 4.70 2.00
C ALA A 327 2.25 5.98 2.32
N SER A 328 2.89 7.16 2.22
CA SER A 328 2.29 8.48 2.47
C SER A 328 1.63 8.60 3.86
N ARG A 329 2.14 7.82 4.83
CA ARG A 329 1.71 7.78 6.23
C ARG A 329 2.83 8.33 7.11
N ASN A 330 3.11 9.62 6.95
CA ASN A 330 4.20 10.31 7.63
C ASN A 330 3.74 10.96 8.95
N ARG A 331 2.54 10.60 9.42
CA ARG A 331 1.87 11.14 10.60
C ARG A 331 1.54 9.99 11.56
N PRO A 332 1.63 10.20 12.88
CA PRO A 332 1.46 9.14 13.86
C PRO A 332 0.00 8.69 14.07
N GLU A 333 -0.97 9.57 13.83
CA GLU A 333 -2.42 9.28 13.91
C GLU A 333 -2.94 8.31 12.83
#